data_AF-A0A359E6A5-F1
#
_entry.id   AF-A0A359E6A5-F1
#
_cell.length_a   1.000
_cell.length_b   1.000
_cell.length_c   1.000
_cell.angle_alpha   90.00
_cell.angle_beta   90.00
_cell.angle_gamma   90.00
#
_symmetry.space_group_name_H-M   'P 1'
#
loop_
_entity.id
_entity.type
_entity.pdbx_description
1 polymer ?
#
loop_
_entity_poly.entity_id
_entity_poly.type
_entity_poly.pdbx_seq_one_letter_code
_entity_poly.pdbx_strand_id
1 'polypeptide(L)'
;RIKEGEVTFINTEDGLPDHIIHWVSQDSENWLWASSNRGVFKIHKSELNAYLDGEVGAFTLLHFGREEGMRNPEGNGSVQEAGLRTSNGDFWFATQEGVAIFKSKPSRAGKVPPNIFIKNVVAGNTSYEASEVQIQKEYKSFDVNFHGLTFAAPEKTRYRYKLNGYDDDWVEVFGERTASYVNVPSGDYTFEVSAANTDGVWSTEPAVAMISIQPFVYEQVWFYLLLVVIIGVGYYSASQVRYKYLVRKQEQLQKIIEEQTAELRKEKSDIQEKSKIIKLQA
;
A
#
# COMPACT_ATOMS: atom_id res chain seq x y z
N ARG A 1 10.33 -1.37 -38.17
CA ARG A 1 9.05 -1.16 -38.88
C ARG A 1 9.29 -0.29 -40.10
N ILE A 2 8.69 -0.61 -41.24
CA ILE A 2 8.67 0.29 -42.40
C ILE A 2 7.27 0.92 -42.45
N LYS A 3 7.18 2.25 -42.34
CA LYS A 3 5.92 3.01 -42.38
C LYS A 3 6.20 4.32 -43.12
N GLU A 4 5.42 4.63 -44.15
CA GLU A 4 5.56 5.85 -44.96
C GLU A 4 6.96 6.09 -45.57
N GLY A 5 7.71 5.01 -45.83
CA GLY A 5 9.07 5.10 -46.38
C GLY A 5 10.16 5.28 -45.33
N GLU A 6 9.80 5.48 -44.06
CA GLU A 6 10.74 5.52 -42.94
C GLU A 6 10.95 4.12 -42.33
N VAL A 7 12.19 3.85 -41.92
CA VAL A 7 12.58 2.60 -41.27
C VAL A 7 12.93 2.89 -39.82
N THR A 8 12.14 2.34 -38.90
CA THR A 8 12.40 2.37 -37.46
C THR A 8 13.00 1.04 -37.00
N PHE A 9 14.01 1.08 -36.13
CA PHE A 9 14.65 -0.09 -35.55
C PHE A 9 14.29 -0.21 -34.07
N ILE A 10 14.35 -1.43 -33.56
CA ILE A 10 14.30 -1.72 -32.12
C ILE A 10 15.58 -2.45 -31.76
N ASN A 11 16.11 -2.18 -30.57
CA ASN A 11 17.36 -2.74 -30.08
C ASN A 11 17.28 -3.07 -28.58
N THR A 12 18.40 -3.39 -27.94
CA THR A 12 18.42 -3.78 -26.52
C THR A 12 18.11 -2.62 -25.58
N GLU A 13 18.40 -1.37 -25.96
CA GLU A 13 18.02 -0.17 -25.22
C GLU A 13 16.49 0.00 -25.16
N ASP A 14 15.78 -0.51 -26.16
CA ASP A 14 14.31 -0.51 -26.22
C ASP A 14 13.68 -1.70 -25.45
N GLY A 15 14.50 -2.65 -24.97
CA GLY A 15 14.06 -3.81 -24.20
C GLY A 15 14.20 -5.17 -24.88
N LEU A 16 14.84 -5.26 -26.05
CA LEU A 16 15.17 -6.58 -26.62
C LEU A 16 16.26 -7.30 -25.79
N PRO A 17 16.21 -8.63 -25.68
CA PRO A 17 17.18 -9.38 -24.87
C PRO A 17 18.58 -9.38 -25.49
N ASP A 18 18.69 -9.29 -26.81
CA ASP A 18 19.94 -9.35 -27.58
C ASP A 18 19.82 -8.53 -28.89
N HIS A 19 20.96 -8.13 -29.45
CA HIS A 19 21.01 -7.43 -30.74
C HIS A 19 20.96 -8.38 -31.95
N ILE A 20 21.30 -9.65 -31.74
CA ILE A 20 21.38 -10.67 -32.79
C ILE A 20 20.07 -11.46 -32.77
N ILE A 21 19.26 -11.21 -33.80
CA ILE A 21 18.03 -11.96 -34.06
C ILE A 21 18.30 -12.96 -35.18
N HIS A 22 18.19 -14.25 -34.85
CA HIS A 22 18.52 -15.34 -35.77
C HIS A 22 17.37 -15.68 -36.71
N TRP A 23 16.14 -15.56 -36.23
CA TRP A 23 14.94 -15.84 -37.01
C TRP A 23 13.74 -15.15 -36.40
N VAL A 24 12.76 -14.78 -37.23
CA VAL A 24 11.51 -14.16 -36.79
C VAL A 24 10.34 -14.68 -37.62
N SER A 25 9.20 -14.94 -36.98
CA SER A 25 7.96 -15.30 -37.66
C SER A 25 6.74 -14.86 -36.85
N GLN A 26 5.65 -14.55 -37.55
CA GLN A 26 4.37 -14.22 -36.93
C GLN A 26 3.50 -15.47 -36.78
N ASP A 27 2.77 -15.58 -35.68
CA ASP A 27 1.70 -16.56 -35.52
C ASP A 27 0.31 -16.02 -35.97
N SER A 28 -0.72 -16.86 -35.83
CA SER A 28 -2.10 -16.50 -36.18
C SER A 28 -2.77 -15.53 -35.21
N GLU A 29 -2.20 -15.34 -34.02
CA GLU A 29 -2.68 -14.43 -32.98
C GLU A 29 -1.92 -13.09 -32.97
N ASN A 30 -1.12 -12.81 -34.00
CA ASN A 30 -0.27 -11.61 -34.14
C ASN A 30 0.86 -11.50 -33.11
N TRP A 31 1.31 -12.60 -32.52
CA TRP A 31 2.60 -12.60 -31.83
C TRP A 31 3.74 -12.75 -32.83
N LEU A 32 4.74 -11.88 -32.70
CA LEU A 32 6.01 -11.99 -33.37
C LEU A 32 6.94 -12.83 -32.49
N TRP A 33 7.26 -14.02 -32.96
CA TRP A 33 8.21 -14.93 -32.31
C TRP A 33 9.59 -14.74 -32.92
N ALA A 34 10.62 -14.68 -32.07
CA ALA A 34 11.99 -14.50 -32.49
C ALA A 34 12.97 -15.33 -31.64
N SER A 35 14.09 -15.73 -32.23
CA SER A 35 15.22 -16.36 -31.54
C SER A 35 16.45 -15.46 -31.54
N SER A 36 17.25 -15.56 -30.48
CA SER A 36 18.47 -14.78 -30.27
C SER A 36 19.53 -15.59 -29.53
N ASN A 37 20.72 -15.03 -29.32
CA ASN A 37 21.75 -15.64 -28.46
C ASN A 37 21.35 -15.75 -26.99
N ARG A 38 20.27 -15.07 -26.58
CA ARG A 38 19.83 -15.02 -25.18
C ARG A 38 18.48 -15.66 -24.94
N GLY A 39 17.93 -16.40 -25.89
CA GLY A 39 16.65 -17.08 -25.73
C GLY A 39 15.74 -16.89 -26.93
N VAL A 40 14.56 -17.51 -26.80
CA VAL A 40 13.40 -17.26 -27.68
C VAL A 40 12.51 -16.25 -26.98
N PHE A 41 11.88 -15.37 -27.73
CA PHE A 41 10.91 -14.45 -27.15
C PHE A 41 9.77 -14.17 -28.12
N LYS A 42 8.67 -13.64 -27.58
CA LYS A 42 7.57 -13.14 -28.38
C LYS A 42 7.07 -11.78 -27.90
N ILE A 43 6.62 -10.97 -28.84
CA ILE A 43 6.07 -9.64 -28.61
C ILE A 43 4.76 -9.53 -29.40
N HIS A 44 3.72 -8.99 -28.79
CA HIS A 44 2.46 -8.79 -29.51
C HIS A 44 2.63 -7.62 -30.50
N LYS A 45 2.27 -7.84 -31.77
CA LYS A 45 2.52 -6.87 -32.84
C LYS A 45 1.84 -5.52 -32.61
N SER A 46 0.67 -5.51 -31.98
CA SER A 46 -0.02 -4.24 -31.68
C SER A 46 0.69 -3.42 -30.60
N GLU A 47 1.21 -4.06 -29.54
CA GLU A 47 1.98 -3.36 -28.50
C GLU A 47 3.27 -2.79 -29.08
N LEU A 48 3.97 -3.58 -29.90
CA LEU A 48 5.18 -3.11 -30.57
C LEU A 48 4.89 -1.92 -31.49
N ASN A 49 3.77 -1.93 -32.21
CA ASN A 49 3.37 -0.80 -33.05
C ASN A 49 3.00 0.44 -32.22
N ALA A 50 2.24 0.28 -31.14
CA ALA A 50 1.87 1.37 -30.24
C ALA A 50 3.12 2.03 -29.63
N TYR A 51 4.11 1.23 -29.24
CA TYR A 51 5.41 1.72 -28.77
C TYR A 51 6.13 2.53 -29.86
N LEU A 52 6.21 1.99 -31.08
CA LEU A 52 6.86 2.65 -32.22
C LEU A 52 6.10 3.90 -32.71
N ASP A 53 4.81 4.03 -32.39
CA ASP A 53 4.00 5.22 -32.63
C ASP A 53 4.05 6.23 -31.46
N GLY A 54 4.74 5.90 -30.37
CA GLY A 54 4.89 6.76 -29.18
C GLY A 54 3.63 6.83 -28.30
N GLU A 55 2.68 5.92 -28.49
CA GLU A 55 1.43 5.86 -27.71
C GLU A 55 1.66 5.27 -26.31
N VAL A 56 2.66 4.39 -26.17
CA VAL A 56 3.07 3.76 -24.92
C VAL A 56 4.57 3.91 -24.72
N GLY A 57 5.02 4.06 -23.47
CA GLY A 57 6.44 4.22 -23.14
C GLY A 57 7.26 2.93 -23.16
N ALA A 58 6.62 1.76 -23.17
CA ALA A 58 7.26 0.44 -23.19
C ALA A 58 6.32 -0.61 -23.81
N PHE A 59 6.86 -1.76 -24.19
CA PHE A 59 6.11 -2.93 -24.65
C PHE A 59 6.42 -4.17 -23.81
N THR A 60 5.52 -5.16 -23.79
CA THR A 60 5.75 -6.41 -23.08
C THR A 60 6.46 -7.42 -23.98
N LEU A 61 7.56 -7.98 -23.48
CA LEU A 61 8.29 -9.06 -24.13
C LEU A 61 8.24 -10.32 -23.27
N LEU A 62 7.69 -11.39 -23.83
CA LEU A 62 7.67 -12.71 -23.17
C LEU A 62 8.90 -13.49 -23.60
N HIS A 63 9.84 -13.65 -22.67
CA HIS A 63 11.13 -14.30 -22.87
C HIS A 63 11.12 -15.74 -22.37
N PHE A 64 11.75 -16.63 -23.14
CA PHE A 64 11.90 -18.04 -22.86
C PHE A 64 13.39 -18.40 -22.88
N GLY A 65 13.89 -18.91 -21.77
CA GLY A 65 15.25 -19.41 -21.58
C GLY A 65 15.28 -20.71 -20.80
N ARG A 66 16.36 -20.95 -20.04
CA ARG A 66 16.53 -22.18 -19.25
C ARG A 66 15.40 -22.38 -18.25
N GLU A 67 14.96 -21.29 -17.62
CA GLU A 67 13.88 -21.31 -16.62
C GLU A 67 12.53 -21.70 -17.23
N GLU A 68 12.33 -21.48 -18.54
CA GLU A 68 11.11 -21.89 -19.26
C GLU A 68 11.21 -23.30 -19.86
N GLY A 69 12.26 -24.05 -19.51
CA GLY A 69 12.47 -25.42 -19.94
C GLY A 69 13.32 -25.56 -21.22
N MET A 70 13.92 -24.47 -21.73
CA MET A 70 14.90 -24.61 -22.81
C MET A 70 16.18 -25.23 -22.28
N ARG A 71 16.65 -26.31 -22.91
CA ARG A 71 17.93 -26.93 -22.56
C ARG A 71 19.10 -25.96 -22.71
N ASN A 72 19.11 -25.18 -23.79
CA ASN A 72 20.08 -24.11 -24.03
C ASN A 72 19.34 -22.91 -24.64
N PRO A 73 19.43 -21.72 -24.04
CA PRO A 73 18.74 -20.52 -24.51
C PRO A 73 19.42 -19.90 -25.74
N GLU A 74 20.68 -20.22 -26.01
CA GLU A 74 21.43 -19.66 -27.12
C GLU A 74 20.94 -20.23 -28.45
N GLY A 75 20.19 -19.42 -29.19
CA GLY A 75 19.76 -19.70 -30.54
C GLY A 75 20.97 -19.85 -31.46
N ASN A 76 20.86 -20.75 -32.43
CA ASN A 76 21.91 -20.99 -33.41
C ASN A 76 21.41 -20.55 -34.79
N GLY A 77 22.00 -19.49 -35.30
CA GLY A 77 21.71 -18.92 -36.61
C GLY A 77 22.94 -18.27 -37.23
N SER A 78 22.80 -17.81 -38.48
CA SER A 78 23.72 -16.95 -39.26
C SER A 78 23.60 -17.32 -40.74
N VAL A 79 23.82 -18.60 -41.08
CA VAL A 79 23.91 -19.06 -42.48
C VAL A 79 22.77 -20.02 -42.88
N GLN A 80 22.06 -20.58 -41.91
CA GLN A 80 20.95 -21.52 -42.11
C GLN A 80 19.69 -21.00 -41.40
N GLU A 81 18.52 -21.49 -41.81
CA GLU A 81 17.25 -21.16 -41.18
C GLU A 81 17.27 -21.57 -39.69
N ALA A 82 17.32 -20.58 -38.79
CA ALA A 82 17.41 -20.79 -37.35
C ALA A 82 16.06 -21.08 -36.68
N GLY A 83 14.98 -21.16 -37.46
CA GLY A 83 13.67 -21.55 -36.98
C GLY A 83 12.72 -21.99 -38.09
N LEU A 84 11.65 -22.67 -37.68
CA LEU A 84 10.60 -23.19 -38.56
C LEU A 84 9.25 -23.07 -37.85
N ARG A 85 8.23 -22.59 -38.60
CA ARG A 85 6.83 -22.72 -38.19
C ARG A 85 6.21 -23.91 -38.92
N THR A 86 5.72 -24.88 -38.15
CA THR A 86 5.06 -26.08 -38.70
C THR A 86 3.64 -25.76 -39.16
N SER A 87 3.05 -26.64 -40.00
CA SER A 87 1.66 -26.54 -40.44
C SER A 87 0.64 -26.60 -39.29
N ASN A 88 1.00 -27.21 -38.17
CA ASN A 88 0.17 -27.26 -36.96
C ASN A 88 0.31 -26.02 -36.06
N GLY A 89 1.13 -25.04 -36.48
CA GLY A 89 1.36 -23.79 -35.75
C GLY A 89 2.53 -23.83 -34.77
N ASP A 90 3.12 -25.00 -34.49
CA ASP A 90 4.28 -25.11 -33.59
C ASP A 90 5.50 -24.37 -34.16
N PHE A 91 6.32 -23.81 -33.28
CA PHE A 91 7.59 -23.18 -33.62
C PHE A 91 8.76 -24.02 -33.15
N TRP A 92 9.72 -24.22 -34.05
CA TRP A 92 10.95 -24.95 -33.77
C TRP A 92 12.10 -23.97 -33.95
N PHE A 93 12.98 -23.87 -32.95
CA PHE A 93 14.15 -22.99 -33.01
C PHE A 93 15.41 -23.82 -32.83
N ALA A 94 16.39 -23.62 -33.71
CA ALA A 94 17.70 -24.21 -33.55
C ALA A 94 18.43 -23.51 -32.39
N THR A 95 19.05 -24.29 -31.51
CA THR A 95 19.88 -23.81 -30.40
C THR A 95 21.23 -24.50 -30.43
N GLN A 96 22.20 -24.02 -29.66
CA GLN A 96 23.52 -24.66 -29.60
C GLN A 96 23.48 -26.10 -29.04
N GLU A 97 22.43 -26.49 -28.33
CA GLU A 97 22.25 -27.86 -27.80
C GLU A 97 20.98 -28.55 -28.34
N GLY A 98 20.64 -28.33 -29.61
CA GLY A 98 19.57 -29.05 -30.30
C GLY A 98 18.44 -28.14 -30.77
N VAL A 99 17.19 -28.56 -30.53
CA VAL A 99 16.00 -27.84 -31.02
C VAL A 99 15.05 -27.56 -29.85
N ALA A 100 14.66 -26.30 -29.70
CA ALA A 100 13.58 -25.90 -28.80
C ALA A 100 12.25 -25.90 -29.55
N ILE A 101 11.23 -26.57 -29.01
CA ILE A 101 9.91 -26.72 -29.64
C ILE A 101 8.84 -26.04 -28.79
N PHE A 102 8.18 -25.05 -29.37
CA PHE A 102 7.06 -24.33 -28.78
C PHE A 102 5.76 -24.78 -29.44
N LYS A 103 4.89 -25.40 -28.66
CA LYS A 103 3.61 -25.91 -29.15
C LYS A 103 2.59 -24.78 -29.24
N SER A 104 1.90 -24.67 -30.38
CA SER A 104 0.86 -23.64 -30.57
C SER A 104 -0.39 -23.91 -29.74
N LYS A 105 -0.65 -25.18 -29.40
CA LYS A 105 -1.72 -25.53 -28.46
C LYS A 105 -1.12 -25.64 -27.06
N PRO A 106 -1.62 -24.87 -26.08
CA PRO A 106 -1.15 -25.00 -24.71
C PRO A 106 -1.34 -26.45 -24.24
N SER A 107 -0.32 -26.99 -23.59
CA SER A 107 -0.48 -28.26 -22.86
C SER A 107 -1.58 -28.05 -21.81
N ARG A 108 -2.43 -29.05 -21.58
CA ARG A 108 -3.53 -28.98 -20.60
C ARG A 108 -3.09 -28.65 -19.16
N ALA A 109 -1.79 -28.57 -18.90
CA ALA A 109 -1.20 -28.28 -17.60
C ALA A 109 -1.32 -26.80 -17.16
N GLY A 110 -1.55 -25.85 -18.09
CA GLY A 110 -1.54 -24.40 -17.81
C GLY A 110 -2.79 -23.81 -17.11
N LYS A 111 -3.73 -24.64 -16.65
CA LYS A 111 -5.01 -24.16 -16.07
C LYS A 111 -5.20 -24.41 -14.58
N VAL A 112 -4.23 -25.03 -13.91
CA VAL A 112 -4.35 -25.23 -12.46
C VAL A 112 -3.76 -23.98 -11.79
N PRO A 113 -4.58 -23.14 -11.14
CA PRO A 113 -4.04 -22.05 -10.35
C PRO A 113 -3.16 -22.60 -9.22
N PRO A 114 -2.11 -21.87 -8.82
CA PRO A 114 -1.28 -22.30 -7.71
C PRO A 114 -2.07 -22.22 -6.40
N ASN A 115 -1.91 -23.24 -5.54
CA ASN A 115 -2.36 -23.12 -4.17
C ASN A 115 -1.45 -22.12 -3.44
N ILE A 116 -2.05 -21.17 -2.73
CA ILE A 116 -1.38 -20.13 -1.97
C ILE A 116 -1.63 -20.37 -0.47
N PHE A 117 -0.59 -20.21 0.34
CA PHE A 117 -0.70 -20.32 1.79
C PHE A 117 0.12 -19.22 2.46
N ILE A 118 -0.39 -18.71 3.58
CA ILE A 118 0.35 -17.79 4.44
C ILE A 118 1.14 -18.65 5.41
N LYS A 119 2.47 -18.43 5.46
CA LYS A 119 3.38 -19.21 6.30
C LYS A 119 3.34 -18.73 7.74
N ASN A 120 3.52 -17.44 7.94
CA ASN A 120 3.50 -16.80 9.24
C ASN A 120 3.35 -15.28 9.11
N VAL A 121 2.97 -14.66 10.22
CA VAL A 121 3.04 -13.21 10.40
C VAL A 121 4.12 -12.92 11.43
N VAL A 122 5.02 -11.99 11.14
CA VAL A 122 6.14 -11.63 12.03
C VAL A 122 5.96 -10.19 12.47
N ALA A 123 5.89 -9.95 13.78
CA ALA A 123 5.87 -8.60 14.34
C ALA A 123 6.97 -8.48 15.40
N GLY A 124 7.90 -7.55 15.20
CA GLY A 124 9.12 -7.46 16.01
C GLY A 124 9.94 -8.75 15.93
N ASN A 125 10.14 -9.41 17.07
CA ASN A 125 10.83 -10.70 17.17
C ASN A 125 9.87 -11.90 17.34
N THR A 126 8.57 -11.70 17.20
CA THR A 126 7.55 -12.73 17.41
C THR A 126 6.98 -13.20 16.07
N SER A 127 6.94 -14.52 15.87
CA SER A 127 6.30 -15.17 14.72
C SER A 127 4.99 -15.81 15.16
N TYR A 128 3.91 -15.48 14.45
CA TYR A 128 2.56 -15.95 14.68
C TYR A 128 2.13 -16.91 13.56
N GLU A 129 1.31 -17.91 13.89
CA GLU A 129 0.68 -18.76 12.87
C GLU A 129 -0.44 -18.01 12.14
N ALA A 130 -0.59 -18.32 10.85
CA ALA A 130 -1.28 -17.46 9.90
C ALA A 130 -2.81 -17.34 10.04
N SER A 131 -3.45 -18.12 10.92
CA SER A 131 -4.92 -18.17 10.99
C SER A 131 -5.51 -16.93 11.68
N GLU A 132 -5.13 -16.72 12.94
CA GLU A 132 -5.63 -15.64 13.78
C GLU A 132 -4.46 -15.07 14.58
N VAL A 133 -4.10 -13.83 14.25
CA VAL A 133 -2.88 -13.19 14.72
C VAL A 133 -3.23 -12.00 15.61
N GLN A 134 -2.89 -12.09 16.88
CA GLN A 134 -3.01 -10.98 17.83
C GLN A 134 -1.65 -10.31 18.02
N ILE A 135 -1.46 -9.17 17.37
CA ILE A 135 -0.25 -8.37 17.48
C ILE A 135 -0.34 -7.51 18.73
N GLN A 136 0.71 -7.56 19.55
CA GLN A 136 0.79 -6.73 20.75
C GLN A 136 0.91 -5.25 20.36
N LYS A 137 0.27 -4.38 21.15
CA LYS A 137 0.21 -2.92 20.96
C LYS A 137 1.56 -2.23 20.66
N GLU A 138 2.66 -2.83 21.10
CA GLU A 138 4.03 -2.30 20.93
C GLU A 138 4.53 -2.40 19.47
N TYR A 139 3.96 -3.31 18.68
CA TYR A 139 4.36 -3.53 17.30
C TYR A 139 3.29 -2.99 16.36
N LYS A 140 3.55 -1.80 15.79
CA LYS A 140 2.73 -1.23 14.69
C LYS A 140 3.24 -1.61 13.30
N SER A 141 4.25 -2.47 13.23
CA SER A 141 4.84 -2.95 11.98
C SER A 141 4.94 -4.47 12.01
N PHE A 142 4.60 -5.10 10.89
CA PHE A 142 4.62 -6.55 10.75
C PHE A 142 4.83 -6.95 9.30
N ASP A 143 5.39 -8.15 9.12
CA ASP A 143 5.63 -8.79 7.84
C ASP A 143 4.74 -10.03 7.71
N VAL A 144 4.09 -10.18 6.57
CA VAL A 144 3.32 -11.39 6.25
C VAL A 144 4.08 -12.18 5.21
N ASN A 145 4.53 -13.39 5.56
CA ASN A 145 5.23 -14.27 4.63
C ASN A 145 4.27 -15.29 4.03
N PHE A 146 4.29 -15.45 2.71
CA PHE A 146 3.39 -16.34 1.98
C PHE A 146 4.11 -17.11 0.88
N HIS A 147 3.55 -18.25 0.48
CA HIS A 147 4.11 -19.14 -0.53
C HIS A 147 3.05 -19.67 -1.48
N GLY A 148 3.23 -19.40 -2.78
CA GLY A 148 2.51 -20.11 -3.85
C GLY A 148 3.26 -21.38 -4.22
N LEU A 149 2.57 -22.53 -4.22
CA LEU A 149 3.15 -23.80 -4.67
C LEU A 149 3.20 -23.82 -6.21
N THR A 150 4.25 -23.22 -6.78
CA THR A 150 4.63 -23.37 -8.19
C THR A 150 6.02 -23.97 -8.27
N PHE A 151 6.13 -25.19 -8.83
CA PHE A 151 7.40 -25.90 -8.97
C PHE A 151 8.18 -25.53 -10.25
N ALA A 152 7.54 -24.90 -11.23
CA ALA A 152 8.14 -24.67 -12.55
C ALA A 152 9.02 -23.42 -12.63
N ALA A 153 8.58 -22.29 -12.05
CA ALA A 153 9.31 -21.03 -12.08
C ALA A 153 8.94 -20.16 -10.85
N PRO A 154 9.41 -20.54 -9.64
CA PRO A 154 9.01 -19.92 -8.37
C PRO A 154 9.32 -18.42 -8.25
N GLU A 155 10.32 -17.93 -8.97
CA GLU A 155 10.75 -16.52 -9.05
C GLU A 155 9.93 -15.69 -10.05
N LYS A 156 9.22 -16.32 -10.99
CA LYS A 156 8.33 -15.66 -11.96
C LYS A 156 6.85 -15.72 -11.56
N THR A 157 6.53 -16.28 -10.41
CA THR A 157 5.17 -16.25 -9.86
C THR A 157 4.77 -14.82 -9.52
N ARG A 158 3.60 -14.41 -10.03
CA ARG A 158 2.98 -13.14 -9.67
C ARG A 158 2.12 -13.34 -8.44
N TYR A 159 2.29 -12.45 -7.47
CA TYR A 159 1.44 -12.39 -6.29
C TYR A 159 0.68 -11.08 -6.28
N ARG A 160 -0.50 -11.10 -5.68
CA ARG A 160 -1.18 -9.88 -5.27
C ARG A 160 -1.68 -10.04 -3.86
N TYR A 161 -1.56 -9.00 -3.07
CA TYR A 161 -2.07 -9.00 -1.70
C TYR A 161 -2.81 -7.70 -1.38
N LYS A 162 -3.64 -7.77 -0.34
CA LYS A 162 -4.39 -6.63 0.18
C LYS A 162 -4.63 -6.81 1.67
N LEU A 163 -4.42 -5.76 2.46
CA LEU A 163 -4.85 -5.66 3.85
C LEU A 163 -6.17 -4.88 3.93
N ASN A 164 -7.29 -5.60 4.00
CA ASN A 164 -8.60 -4.98 4.13
C ASN A 164 -8.68 -4.15 5.42
N GLY A 165 -9.08 -2.89 5.28
CA GLY A 165 -9.09 -1.90 6.36
C GLY A 165 -7.87 -0.97 6.38
N TYR A 166 -6.86 -1.22 5.53
CA TYR A 166 -5.67 -0.37 5.38
C TYR A 166 -5.38 -0.03 3.92
N ASP A 167 -5.38 -1.00 3.02
CA ASP A 167 -5.12 -0.79 1.59
C ASP A 167 -6.40 -0.47 0.81
N ASP A 168 -6.33 0.52 -0.08
CA ASP A 168 -7.42 0.88 -0.99
C ASP A 168 -7.62 -0.18 -2.09
N ASP A 169 -6.52 -0.61 -2.73
CA ASP A 169 -6.48 -1.53 -3.86
C ASP A 169 -5.45 -2.67 -3.66
N TRP A 170 -5.48 -3.67 -4.56
CA TRP A 170 -4.53 -4.78 -4.55
C TRP A 170 -3.11 -4.30 -4.91
N VAL A 171 -2.13 -4.77 -4.15
CA VAL A 171 -0.70 -4.58 -4.45
C VAL A 171 -0.19 -5.81 -5.19
N GLU A 172 0.35 -5.62 -6.40
CA GLU A 172 0.95 -6.70 -7.19
C GLU A 172 2.47 -6.72 -7.07
N VAL A 173 3.04 -7.90 -6.84
CA VAL A 173 4.49 -8.13 -6.72
C VAL A 173 4.94 -9.34 -7.53
N PHE A 174 6.22 -9.34 -7.93
CA PHE A 174 6.84 -10.38 -8.76
C PHE A 174 7.94 -11.07 -7.96
N GLY A 175 7.77 -12.37 -7.67
CA GLY A 175 8.76 -13.17 -6.95
C GLY A 175 8.90 -12.86 -5.45
N GLU A 176 8.52 -11.65 -5.00
CA GLU A 176 8.50 -11.27 -3.59
C GLU A 176 7.40 -12.02 -2.83
N ARG A 177 7.75 -12.53 -1.66
CA ARG A 177 6.94 -13.46 -0.84
C ARG A 177 6.63 -12.92 0.55
N THR A 178 6.90 -11.65 0.75
CA THR A 178 6.76 -10.95 2.02
C THR A 178 6.03 -9.64 1.74
N ALA A 179 4.94 -9.41 2.46
CA ALA A 179 4.26 -8.12 2.48
C ALA A 179 4.59 -7.42 3.79
N SER A 180 5.29 -6.29 3.71
CA SER A 180 5.72 -5.50 4.87
C SER A 180 4.81 -4.31 5.10
N TYR A 181 4.21 -4.23 6.28
CA TYR A 181 3.39 -3.11 6.70
C TYR A 181 4.07 -2.35 7.85
N VAL A 182 4.04 -1.02 7.77
CA VAL A 182 4.71 -0.15 8.74
C VAL A 182 3.72 0.85 9.30
N ASN A 183 3.75 1.02 10.63
CA ASN A 183 2.92 1.98 11.35
C ASN A 183 1.41 1.84 11.09
N VAL A 184 0.92 0.59 11.02
CA VAL A 184 -0.51 0.30 10.87
C VAL A 184 -1.24 0.70 12.16
N PRO A 185 -2.35 1.45 12.07
CA PRO A 185 -3.18 1.79 13.22
C PRO A 185 -3.70 0.55 13.96
N SER A 186 -4.10 0.73 15.22
CA SER A 186 -4.74 -0.35 15.96
C SER A 186 -6.15 -0.61 15.43
N GLY A 187 -6.52 -1.88 15.29
CA GLY A 187 -7.76 -2.31 14.67
C GLY A 187 -7.71 -3.77 14.23
N ASP A 188 -8.82 -4.21 13.62
CA ASP A 188 -8.94 -5.55 13.05
C ASP A 188 -8.84 -5.47 11.53
N TYR A 189 -7.97 -6.30 10.97
CA TYR A 189 -7.61 -6.33 9.57
C TYR A 189 -7.73 -7.75 9.02
N THR A 190 -7.99 -7.86 7.72
CA THR A 190 -7.97 -9.13 7.00
C THR A 190 -6.95 -9.04 5.89
N PHE A 191 -5.86 -9.80 6.00
CA PHE A 191 -4.87 -9.90 4.94
C PHE A 191 -5.29 -10.99 3.96
N GLU A 192 -5.37 -10.65 2.68
CA GLU A 192 -5.67 -11.56 1.59
C GLU A 192 -4.48 -11.61 0.62
N VAL A 193 -4.13 -12.81 0.15
CA VAL A 193 -3.11 -12.98 -0.89
C VAL A 193 -3.56 -14.00 -1.94
N SER A 194 -3.35 -13.66 -3.21
CA SER A 194 -3.58 -14.54 -4.35
C SER A 194 -2.28 -14.72 -5.14
N ALA A 195 -2.14 -15.86 -5.80
CA ALA A 195 -1.02 -16.14 -6.69
C ALA A 195 -1.52 -16.46 -8.09
N ALA A 196 -0.79 -16.01 -9.12
CA ALA A 196 -1.04 -16.36 -10.51
C ALA A 196 0.04 -17.31 -11.02
N ASN A 197 -0.38 -18.28 -11.84
CA ASN A 197 0.57 -19.14 -12.56
C ASN A 197 1.28 -18.38 -13.70
N THR A 198 2.21 -19.05 -14.38
CA THR A 198 2.96 -18.52 -15.54
C THR A 198 2.07 -18.09 -16.70
N ASP A 199 0.84 -18.61 -16.79
CA ASP A 199 -0.15 -18.26 -17.81
C ASP A 199 -1.09 -17.11 -17.36
N GLY A 200 -0.82 -16.48 -16.21
CA GLY A 200 -1.59 -15.36 -15.68
C GLY A 200 -2.93 -15.75 -15.04
N VAL A 201 -3.17 -17.04 -14.80
CA VAL A 201 -4.38 -17.53 -14.14
C VAL A 201 -4.21 -17.41 -12.63
N TRP A 202 -4.99 -16.51 -12.01
CA TRP A 202 -5.04 -16.29 -10.57
C TRP A 202 -5.72 -17.43 -9.81
N SER A 203 -5.31 -17.64 -8.56
CA SER A 203 -5.96 -18.54 -7.61
C SER A 203 -7.43 -18.19 -7.41
N THR A 204 -8.26 -19.22 -7.42
CA THR A 204 -9.72 -19.10 -7.27
C THR A 204 -10.10 -18.62 -5.87
N GLU A 205 -9.34 -19.04 -4.85
CA GLU A 205 -9.51 -18.64 -3.46
C GLU A 205 -8.21 -17.99 -2.97
N PRO A 206 -8.26 -16.76 -2.41
CA PRO A 206 -7.11 -16.16 -1.75
C PRO A 206 -6.84 -16.87 -0.42
N ALA A 207 -5.57 -16.91 0.00
CA ALA A 207 -5.24 -17.25 1.38
C ALA A 207 -5.52 -16.04 2.27
N VAL A 208 -6.08 -16.29 3.45
CA VAL A 208 -6.58 -15.25 4.36
C VAL A 208 -5.96 -15.41 5.74
N ALA A 209 -5.55 -14.30 6.33
CA ALA A 209 -5.12 -14.20 7.74
C ALA A 209 -5.87 -13.06 8.44
N MET A 210 -6.43 -13.34 9.62
CA MET A 210 -7.05 -12.33 10.47
C MET A 210 -5.99 -11.71 11.38
N ILE A 211 -5.82 -10.40 11.31
CA ILE A 211 -4.79 -9.66 12.06
C ILE A 211 -5.46 -8.63 12.95
N SER A 212 -5.32 -8.78 14.27
CA SER A 212 -5.84 -7.82 15.26
C SER A 212 -4.68 -7.14 15.97
N ILE A 213 -4.62 -5.82 15.88
CA ILE A 213 -3.61 -4.97 16.52
C ILE A 213 -4.26 -4.31 17.74
N GLN A 214 -3.82 -4.69 18.94
CA GLN A 214 -4.39 -4.19 20.19
C GLN A 214 -4.23 -2.65 20.31
N PRO A 215 -5.29 -1.89 20.64
CA PRO A 215 -5.20 -0.45 20.85
C PRO A 215 -4.48 -0.11 22.16
N PHE A 216 -3.80 1.03 22.18
CA PHE A 216 -3.34 1.61 23.44
C PHE A 216 -4.52 2.14 24.28
N VAL A 217 -4.31 2.25 25.59
CA VAL A 217 -5.32 2.76 26.53
C VAL A 217 -5.84 4.16 26.13
N TYR A 218 -4.96 5.02 25.60
CA TYR A 218 -5.32 6.38 25.17
C TYR A 218 -6.04 6.43 23.81
N GLU A 219 -6.03 5.34 23.03
CA GLU A 219 -6.75 5.24 21.75
C GLU A 219 -8.19 4.75 21.96
N GLN A 220 -8.55 4.29 23.17
CA GLN A 220 -9.89 3.81 23.49
C GLN A 220 -10.87 4.97 23.76
N VAL A 221 -12.11 4.85 23.26
CA VAL A 221 -13.16 5.89 23.34
C VAL A 221 -13.43 6.36 24.78
N TRP A 222 -13.37 5.46 25.77
CA TRP A 222 -13.62 5.83 27.16
C TRP A 222 -12.56 6.78 27.73
N PHE A 223 -11.33 6.75 27.23
CA PHE A 223 -10.26 7.63 27.67
C PHE A 223 -10.59 9.09 27.29
N TYR A 224 -11.11 9.30 26.09
CA TYR A 224 -11.60 10.61 25.66
C TYR A 224 -12.81 11.08 26.49
N LEU A 225 -13.75 10.19 26.81
CA LEU A 225 -14.86 10.51 27.71
C LEU A 225 -14.36 10.94 29.10
N LEU A 226 -13.39 10.21 29.65
CA LEU A 226 -12.78 10.55 30.94
C LEU A 226 -12.08 11.91 30.89
N LEU A 227 -11.38 12.22 29.80
CA LEU A 227 -10.73 13.52 29.61
C LEU A 227 -11.75 14.67 29.55
N VAL A 228 -12.87 14.48 28.84
CA VAL A 228 -13.98 15.45 28.82
C VAL A 228 -14.58 15.65 30.21
N VAL A 229 -14.76 14.58 31.00
CA VAL A 229 -15.26 14.68 32.38
C VAL A 229 -14.27 15.45 33.26
N ILE A 230 -12.97 15.17 33.17
CA ILE A 230 -11.94 15.89 33.94
C ILE A 230 -11.94 17.38 33.59
N ILE A 231 -12.03 17.73 32.31
CA ILE A 231 -12.13 19.13 31.87
C ILE A 231 -13.41 19.77 32.40
N GLY A 232 -14.55 19.07 32.34
CA GLY A 232 -15.82 19.54 32.87
C GLY A 232 -15.79 19.81 34.37
N VAL A 233 -15.20 18.91 35.15
CA VAL A 233 -15.00 19.08 36.60
C VAL A 233 -14.01 20.22 36.89
N GLY A 234 -12.94 20.34 36.12
CA GLY A 234 -11.98 21.45 36.20
C GLY A 234 -12.65 22.80 35.95
N TYR A 235 -13.45 22.91 34.90
CA TYR A 235 -14.23 24.11 34.60
C TYR A 235 -15.25 24.44 35.69
N TYR A 236 -15.99 23.42 36.16
CA TYR A 236 -16.97 23.58 37.24
C TYR A 236 -16.30 24.05 38.54
N SER A 237 -15.21 23.41 38.96
CA SER A 237 -14.47 23.82 40.16
C SER A 237 -13.88 25.23 40.05
N ALA A 238 -13.29 25.58 38.91
CA ALA A 238 -12.78 26.93 38.66
C ALA A 238 -13.89 27.99 38.71
N SER A 239 -15.06 27.70 38.14
CA SER A 239 -16.21 28.61 38.19
C SER A 239 -16.76 28.79 39.61
N GLN A 240 -16.78 27.74 40.42
CA GLN A 240 -17.16 27.81 41.84
C GLN A 240 -16.17 28.64 42.66
N VAL A 241 -14.87 28.48 42.44
CA VAL A 241 -13.83 29.29 43.08
C VAL A 241 -13.98 30.76 42.69
N ARG A 242 -14.17 31.03 41.39
CA ARG A 242 -14.38 32.38 40.87
C ARG A 242 -15.66 33.01 41.44
N TYR A 243 -16.75 32.25 41.54
CA TYR A 243 -17.99 32.69 42.15
C TYR A 243 -17.79 33.08 43.62
N LYS A 244 -17.16 32.21 44.42
CA LYS A 244 -16.86 32.51 45.83
C LYS A 244 -15.94 33.72 45.99
N TYR A 245 -14.97 33.90 45.10
CA TYR A 245 -14.10 35.08 45.09
C TYR A 245 -14.87 36.37 44.80
N LEU A 246 -15.77 36.35 43.80
CA LEU A 246 -16.59 37.51 43.44
C LEU A 246 -17.54 37.93 44.56
N VAL A 247 -18.19 36.97 45.22
CA VAL A 247 -19.09 37.25 46.36
C VAL A 247 -18.34 37.92 47.51
N ARG A 248 -17.17 37.39 47.90
CA ARG A 248 -16.33 38.00 48.95
C ARG A 248 -15.89 39.41 48.59
N LYS A 249 -15.56 39.64 47.31
CA LYS A 249 -15.17 40.97 46.81
C LYS A 249 -16.34 41.96 46.88
N GLN A 250 -17.55 41.51 46.57
CA GLN A 250 -18.76 42.32 46.69
C GLN A 250 -19.05 42.70 48.14
N GLU A 251 -18.94 41.76 49.09
CA GLU A 251 -19.09 42.04 50.52
C GLU A 251 -18.06 43.05 51.04
N GLN A 252 -16.81 42.97 50.59
CA GLN A 252 -15.76 43.95 50.94
C GLN A 252 -16.07 45.34 50.38
N LEU A 253 -16.49 45.43 49.11
CA LEU A 253 -16.87 46.70 48.49
C LEU A 253 -18.06 47.33 49.21
N GLN A 254 -19.04 46.52 49.61
CA GLN A 254 -20.22 47.01 50.30
C GLN A 254 -19.88 47.55 51.70
N LYS A 255 -18.98 46.88 52.44
CA LYS A 255 -18.45 47.40 53.71
C LYS A 255 -17.73 48.75 53.55
N ILE A 256 -16.88 48.89 52.53
CA ILE A 256 -16.18 50.14 52.26
C ILE A 256 -17.18 51.27 51.94
N ILE A 257 -18.21 50.98 51.14
CA ILE A 257 -19.26 51.95 50.81
C ILE A 257 -20.04 52.36 52.07
N GLU A 258 -20.40 51.40 52.94
CA GLU A 258 -21.09 51.68 54.20
C GLU A 258 -20.24 52.54 55.14
N GLU A 259 -18.95 52.22 55.29
CA GLU A 259 -17.99 53.02 56.09
C GLU A 259 -17.88 54.45 55.56
N GLN A 260 -17.68 54.63 54.25
CA GLN A 260 -17.62 55.97 53.63
C GLN A 260 -18.94 56.74 53.78
N THR A 261 -20.08 56.06 53.63
CA THR A 261 -21.39 56.68 53.77
C THR A 261 -21.64 57.11 55.22
N ALA A 262 -21.16 56.33 56.20
CA ALA A 262 -21.24 56.66 57.61
C ALA A 262 -20.35 57.85 57.97
N GLU A 263 -19.10 57.89 57.47
CA GLU A 263 -18.20 59.05 57.63
C GLU A 263 -18.81 60.32 57.04
N LEU A 264 -19.29 60.26 55.79
CA LEU A 264 -19.92 61.41 55.13
C LEU A 264 -21.18 61.90 55.88
N ARG A 265 -21.99 61.00 56.45
CA ARG A 265 -23.15 61.38 57.27
C ARG A 265 -22.72 62.10 58.55
N LYS A 266 -21.66 61.63 59.20
CA LYS A 266 -21.12 62.25 60.41
C LYS A 266 -20.55 63.63 60.12
N GLU A 267 -19.75 63.76 59.07
CA GLU A 267 -19.21 65.06 58.64
C GLU A 267 -20.33 66.04 58.27
N LYS A 268 -21.38 65.56 57.60
CA LYS A 268 -22.55 66.38 57.27
C LYS A 268 -23.35 66.79 58.50
N SER A 269 -23.51 65.94 59.53
CA SER A 269 -24.17 66.32 60.78
C SER A 269 -23.37 67.36 61.55
N ASP A 270 -22.04 67.20 61.63
CA ASP A 270 -21.16 68.14 62.31
C ASP A 270 -21.18 69.52 61.63
N ILE A 271 -21.23 69.56 60.28
CA ILE A 271 -21.41 70.80 59.53
C ILE A 271 -22.78 71.42 59.80
N GLN A 272 -23.85 70.63 59.83
CA GLN A 272 -25.19 71.14 60.15
C GLN A 272 -25.26 71.70 61.57
N GLU A 273 -24.67 71.02 62.55
CA GLU A 273 -24.63 71.48 63.94
C GLU A 273 -23.84 72.78 64.09
N LYS A 274 -22.65 72.86 63.48
CA LYS A 274 -21.86 74.10 63.40
C LYS A 274 -22.65 75.23 62.73
N SER A 275 -23.36 74.96 61.64
CA SER A 275 -24.20 75.95 60.96
C SER A 275 -25.38 76.45 61.80
N LYS A 276 -25.93 75.58 62.67
CA LYS A 276 -27.01 75.92 63.61
C LYS A 276 -26.52 76.81 64.73
N ILE A 277 -25.34 76.53 65.27
CA ILE A 277 -24.68 77.34 66.30
C ILE A 277 -24.37 78.74 65.76
N ILE A 278 -23.84 78.83 64.53
CA ILE A 278 -23.55 80.13 63.89
C ILE A 278 -24.83 80.94 63.68
N LYS A 279 -25.95 80.30 63.31
CA LYS A 279 -27.26 80.99 63.18
C LYS A 279 -27.88 81.42 64.51
N LEU A 280 -27.52 80.80 65.63
CA LEU A 280 -27.98 81.18 66.97
C LEU A 280 -27.12 82.29 67.60
N GLN A 281 -25.93 82.55 67.04
CA GLN A 281 -25.00 83.60 67.48
C GLN A 281 -25.07 84.88 66.64
N ALA A 282 -25.90 84.90 65.59
CA ALA A 282 -26.17 86.07 64.74
C ALA A 282 -27.57 86.62 65.03
#